data_AF-A0A5N6M3F6-F1
#
_entry.id   AF-A0A5N6M3F6-F1
#
_cell.length_a   1.000
_cell.length_b   1.000
_cell.length_c   1.000
_cell.angle_alpha   90.00
_cell.angle_beta   90.00
_cell.angle_gamma   90.00
#
_symmetry.space_group_name_H-M   'P 1'
#
loop_
_entity.id
_entity.type
_entity.pdbx_description
1 polymer ?
#
loop_
_entity_poly.entity_id
_entity_poly.type
_entity_poly.pdbx_seq_one_letter_code
_entity_poly.pdbx_strand_id
1 'polypeptide(L)'
;MEIHDVSDELDIKVKKYQRGEGADLESLKDKKLKGQLANKEELFKKSANAAAKAEKWLMQTEGGRLEPEGIEKTWRFHQQSIAKEVDVASRKNQFDLVLPDLGPYTLDYTSSGRYMVSAGRKGHLSIIDLHTLKPIKDMQVRETVRDVVFLHNELFFAAAQKKYTYIYNRAGTELHCLKEHGAVLKLQFLRNHFLLSSINKIGQLHYQDITTGQMIGNYRCGLGHSDVLELNPYNSVLTSGHSGGTVSMWKPTSQAPLVKMLCHRGPVTAIAFHPNGHLMATAGMDKKLKIWDLRKNEVIQTLPGFAKSLDFSQKGMLATSTGSFVQVLATSDSQDYSRYMIHTMAKGYQINKILFRPYEDVLGIGHSNGLSSILIPGSGEPNFDSWVANPYETSKQRREKEVRVLLDKLPPEAIMLDPTQIGNLRNTRNKEKPTQQETEAEKAAAIAAAKNVTLKKKTKGRSKPSKVARKKQEGIEQAKRSFVEQHKDDGVLKKKQKRIMDASDLPVALLPFVSRKTT
;
A
#
# COMPACT_ATOMS: atom_id res chain seq x y z
N MET A 1 34.72 -27.43 -4.14
CA MET A 1 33.43 -26.94 -4.65
C MET A 1 32.59 -26.37 -3.51
N GLU A 2 32.39 -27.10 -2.41
CA GLU A 2 31.56 -26.66 -1.27
C GLU A 2 31.92 -25.30 -0.63
N ILE A 3 33.20 -24.89 -0.55
CA ILE A 3 33.58 -23.59 0.06
C ILE A 3 33.20 -22.40 -0.83
N HIS A 4 33.22 -22.56 -2.16
CA HIS A 4 32.84 -21.50 -3.10
C HIS A 4 31.31 -21.34 -3.17
N ASP A 5 30.57 -22.44 -3.15
CA ASP A 5 29.10 -22.37 -3.16
C ASP A 5 28.57 -21.67 -1.88
N VAL A 6 29.24 -21.88 -0.74
CA VAL A 6 28.88 -21.24 0.53
C VAL A 6 29.13 -19.72 0.53
N SER A 7 30.17 -19.23 -0.16
CA SER A 7 30.45 -17.80 -0.28
C SER A 7 29.42 -17.09 -1.15
N ASP A 8 29.02 -17.72 -2.25
CA ASP A 8 28.12 -17.10 -3.23
C ASP A 8 26.69 -16.92 -2.67
N GLU A 9 26.20 -17.91 -1.91
CA GLU A 9 24.94 -17.79 -1.17
C GLU A 9 24.96 -16.69 -0.11
N LEU A 10 26.09 -16.57 0.60
CA LEU A 10 26.25 -15.53 1.61
C LEU A 10 26.22 -14.15 0.98
N ASP A 11 26.87 -13.97 -0.17
CA ASP A 11 26.88 -12.70 -0.89
C ASP A 11 25.48 -12.29 -1.38
N ILE A 12 24.66 -13.26 -1.82
CA ILE A 12 23.25 -13.02 -2.16
C ILE A 12 22.46 -12.56 -0.92
N LYS A 13 22.66 -13.20 0.23
CA LYS A 13 22.01 -12.81 1.49
C LYS A 13 22.51 -11.45 2.00
N VAL A 14 23.79 -11.13 1.83
CA VAL A 14 24.32 -9.80 2.19
C VAL A 14 23.64 -8.72 1.36
N LYS A 15 23.44 -8.92 0.05
CA LYS A 15 22.71 -7.98 -0.81
C LYS A 15 21.27 -7.74 -0.34
N LYS A 16 20.59 -8.76 0.20
CA LYS A 16 19.24 -8.63 0.79
C LYS A 16 19.21 -7.67 1.98
N TYR A 17 20.25 -7.69 2.82
CA TYR A 17 20.34 -6.82 4.01
C TYR A 17 21.02 -5.47 3.75
N GLN A 18 21.62 -5.28 2.58
CA GLN A 18 22.13 -3.97 2.16
C GLN A 18 20.97 -3.02 1.88
N ARG A 19 20.93 -1.90 2.61
CA ARG A 19 19.89 -0.88 2.49
C ARG A 19 20.41 0.30 1.67
N GLY A 20 20.12 0.27 0.37
CA GLY A 20 20.48 1.34 -0.56
C GLY A 20 21.90 1.21 -1.13
N GLU A 21 22.26 2.16 -1.98
CA GLU A 21 23.58 2.24 -2.60
C GLU A 21 24.61 2.86 -1.64
N GLY A 22 25.89 2.48 -1.80
CA GLY A 22 26.99 3.06 -1.04
C GLY A 22 27.21 4.55 -1.37
N ALA A 23 27.93 5.28 -0.52
CA ALA A 23 28.26 6.66 -0.80
C ALA A 23 29.47 6.75 -1.75
N ASP A 24 29.44 7.69 -2.68
CA ASP A 24 30.54 7.91 -3.62
C ASP A 24 31.71 8.65 -2.95
N LEU A 25 32.58 7.90 -2.25
CA LEU A 25 33.74 8.42 -1.52
C LEU A 25 34.78 9.12 -2.42
N GLU A 26 34.78 8.86 -3.73
CA GLU A 26 35.69 9.48 -4.69
C GLU A 26 35.28 10.91 -5.05
N SER A 27 33.98 11.18 -5.06
CA SER A 27 33.43 12.50 -5.39
C SER A 27 33.65 13.55 -4.29
N LEU A 28 33.95 13.10 -3.08
CA LEU A 28 34.03 13.92 -1.87
C LEU A 28 35.42 14.56 -1.71
N LYS A 29 35.44 15.90 -1.70
CA LYS A 29 36.66 16.71 -1.49
C LYS A 29 37.08 16.82 -0.02
N ASP A 30 36.13 16.76 0.91
CA ASP A 30 36.42 16.88 2.35
C ASP A 30 36.95 15.56 2.93
N LYS A 31 38.21 15.59 3.40
CA LYS A 31 38.90 14.42 3.98
C LYS A 31 38.25 13.91 5.26
N LYS A 32 37.71 14.80 6.10
CA LYS A 32 37.08 14.39 7.38
C LYS A 32 35.76 13.68 7.12
N LEU A 33 34.92 14.26 6.27
CA LEU A 33 33.66 13.67 5.87
C LEU A 33 33.88 12.33 5.16
N LYS A 34 34.88 12.25 4.27
CA LYS A 34 35.26 11.01 3.59
C LYS A 34 35.63 9.90 4.58
N GLY A 35 36.46 10.20 5.59
CA GLY A 35 36.81 9.23 6.64
C GLY A 35 35.61 8.78 7.48
N GLN A 36 34.70 9.70 7.83
CA GLN A 36 33.49 9.36 8.57
C GLN A 36 32.52 8.48 7.78
N LEU A 37 32.33 8.76 6.48
CA LEU A 37 31.48 7.97 5.61
C LEU A 37 32.05 6.58 5.37
N ALA A 38 33.37 6.46 5.15
CA ALA A 38 34.04 5.16 5.01
C ALA A 38 33.82 4.28 6.26
N ASN A 39 33.97 4.85 7.47
CA ASN A 39 33.71 4.12 8.71
C ASN A 39 32.25 3.69 8.84
N LYS A 40 31.30 4.53 8.42
CA LYS A 40 29.86 4.17 8.42
C LYS A 40 29.56 3.06 7.42
N GLU A 41 30.14 3.10 6.23
CA GLU A 41 30.00 2.03 5.23
C GLU A 41 30.55 0.70 5.72
N GLU A 42 31.69 0.72 6.42
CA GLU A 42 32.26 -0.48 7.03
C GLU A 42 31.32 -1.05 8.10
N LEU A 43 30.73 -0.20 8.94
CA LEU A 43 29.72 -0.61 9.92
C LEU A 43 28.47 -1.19 9.22
N PHE A 44 28.00 -0.58 8.13
CA PHE A 44 26.87 -1.11 7.36
C PHE A 44 27.20 -2.49 6.77
N LYS A 45 28.38 -2.67 6.18
CA LYS A 45 28.86 -3.98 5.68
C LYS A 45 28.94 -5.01 6.81
N LYS A 46 29.51 -4.66 7.95
CA LYS A 46 29.58 -5.52 9.15
C LYS A 46 28.18 -5.93 9.62
N SER A 47 27.24 -4.98 9.68
CA SER A 47 25.86 -5.24 10.10
C SER A 47 25.11 -6.13 9.11
N ALA A 48 25.25 -5.89 7.80
CA ALA A 48 24.66 -6.72 6.75
C ALA A 48 25.22 -8.15 6.77
N ASN A 49 26.54 -8.30 6.95
CA ASN A 49 27.19 -9.60 7.08
C ASN A 49 26.73 -10.35 8.33
N ALA A 50 26.59 -9.65 9.47
CA ALA A 50 26.09 -10.25 10.70
C ALA A 50 24.63 -10.72 10.55
N ALA A 51 23.76 -9.93 9.92
CA ALA A 51 22.38 -10.30 9.64
C ALA A 51 22.28 -11.49 8.67
N ALA A 52 23.08 -11.50 7.60
CA ALA A 52 23.14 -12.61 6.64
C ALA A 52 23.63 -13.92 7.30
N LYS A 53 24.62 -13.83 8.19
CA LYS A 53 25.08 -14.96 9.00
C LYS A 53 24.00 -15.43 9.97
N ALA A 54 23.30 -14.52 10.63
CA ALA A 54 22.17 -14.88 11.49
C ALA A 54 21.09 -15.63 10.70
N GLU A 55 20.70 -15.14 9.53
CA GLU A 55 19.72 -15.82 8.67
C GLU A 55 20.18 -17.20 8.19
N LYS A 56 21.46 -17.37 7.85
CA LYS A 56 21.96 -18.66 7.38
C LYS A 56 22.14 -19.69 8.50
N TRP A 57 22.51 -19.26 9.71
CA TRP A 57 22.96 -20.17 10.77
C TRP A 57 21.96 -20.33 11.93
N LEU A 58 21.10 -19.34 12.17
CA LEU A 58 20.16 -19.36 13.31
C LEU A 58 18.73 -19.74 12.92
N MET A 59 18.39 -19.73 11.62
CA MET A 59 17.06 -20.11 11.17
C MET A 59 16.86 -21.61 11.39
N GLN A 60 15.81 -21.97 12.13
CA GLN A 60 15.60 -23.32 12.63
C GLN A 60 14.88 -24.21 11.62
N THR A 61 14.01 -23.61 10.80
CA THR A 61 13.07 -24.36 9.97
C THR A 61 13.18 -23.91 8.52
N GLU A 62 13.27 -24.89 7.62
CA GLU A 62 13.20 -24.66 6.19
C GLU A 62 11.75 -24.56 5.73
N GLY A 63 11.54 -23.87 4.62
CA GLY A 63 10.20 -23.74 4.06
C GLY A 63 9.69 -25.05 3.47
N GLY A 64 8.41 -25.36 3.69
CA GLY A 64 7.74 -26.41 2.93
C GLY A 64 7.81 -26.13 1.43
N ARG A 65 7.83 -27.19 0.61
CA ARG A 65 7.74 -27.11 -0.85
C ARG A 65 7.09 -28.38 -1.38
N LEU A 66 6.33 -28.25 -2.47
CA LEU A 66 5.86 -29.37 -3.27
C LEU A 66 6.65 -29.39 -4.57
N GLU A 67 7.51 -30.40 -4.72
CA GLU A 67 8.29 -30.62 -5.92
C GLU A 67 7.74 -31.83 -6.67
N PRO A 68 7.64 -31.76 -8.02
CA PRO A 68 7.25 -32.92 -8.79
C PRO A 68 8.42 -33.89 -8.93
N GLU A 69 8.17 -35.18 -8.69
CA GLU A 69 9.13 -36.23 -9.01
C GLU A 69 8.92 -36.75 -10.44
N GLY A 70 9.98 -36.71 -11.25
CA GLY A 70 9.97 -37.26 -12.62
C GLY A 70 9.05 -36.53 -13.60
N ILE A 71 7.95 -37.18 -14.01
CA ILE A 71 7.04 -36.72 -15.07
C ILE A 71 5.79 -36.03 -14.47
N GLU A 72 5.60 -36.13 -13.16
CA GLU A 72 4.43 -35.58 -12.50
C GLU A 72 4.44 -34.04 -12.53
N LYS A 73 3.26 -33.44 -12.41
CA LYS A 73 3.12 -31.99 -12.38
C LYS A 73 2.47 -31.59 -11.08
N THR A 74 3.00 -30.57 -10.43
CA THR A 74 2.56 -30.06 -9.12
C THR A 74 1.05 -29.79 -9.06
N TRP A 75 0.46 -29.28 -10.12
CA TRP A 75 -0.97 -28.94 -10.15
C TRP A 75 -1.92 -30.14 -10.32
N ARG A 76 -1.41 -31.37 -10.44
CA ARG A 76 -2.23 -32.58 -10.47
C ARG A 76 -2.46 -33.19 -9.08
N PHE A 77 -1.70 -32.75 -8.06
CA PHE A 77 -1.84 -33.30 -6.71
C PHE A 77 -3.18 -32.91 -6.08
N HIS A 78 -3.88 -33.91 -5.55
CA HIS A 78 -5.11 -33.70 -4.80
C HIS A 78 -4.81 -33.42 -3.32
N GLN A 79 -5.68 -32.63 -2.69
CA GLN A 79 -5.60 -32.31 -1.26
C GLN A 79 -5.63 -33.55 -0.36
N GLN A 80 -6.24 -34.65 -0.80
CA GLN A 80 -6.24 -35.92 -0.06
C GLN A 80 -4.86 -36.60 -0.06
N SER A 81 -4.06 -36.43 -1.12
CA SER A 81 -2.70 -36.98 -1.18
C SER A 81 -1.78 -36.19 -0.25
N ILE A 82 -1.85 -34.86 -0.33
CA ILE A 82 -1.09 -33.95 0.56
C ILE A 82 -1.42 -34.24 2.02
N ALA A 83 -2.71 -34.41 2.36
CA ALA A 83 -3.14 -34.74 3.71
C ALA A 83 -2.57 -36.06 4.27
N LYS A 84 -2.20 -37.02 3.40
CA LYS A 84 -1.65 -38.31 3.83
C LYS A 84 -0.15 -38.23 4.12
N GLU A 85 0.55 -37.38 3.39
CA GLU A 85 2.01 -37.22 3.48
C GLU A 85 2.42 -36.23 4.56
N VAL A 86 1.57 -35.24 4.84
CA VAL A 86 1.82 -34.19 5.83
C VAL A 86 1.57 -34.68 7.26
N ASP A 87 2.28 -34.09 8.22
CA ASP A 87 2.17 -34.40 9.64
C ASP A 87 0.76 -34.11 10.21
N VAL A 88 0.45 -34.73 11.36
CA VAL A 88 -0.89 -34.65 11.96
C VAL A 88 -1.28 -33.22 12.36
N ALA A 89 -0.33 -32.38 12.77
CA ALA A 89 -0.62 -31.02 13.19
C ALA A 89 -1.00 -30.15 11.99
N SER A 90 -0.22 -30.20 10.92
CA SER A 90 -0.54 -29.50 9.67
C SER A 90 -1.82 -30.06 9.02
N ARG A 91 -2.02 -31.38 9.04
CA ARG A 91 -3.26 -32.02 8.54
C ARG A 91 -4.51 -31.54 9.27
N LYS A 92 -4.41 -31.28 10.58
CA LYS A 92 -5.53 -30.75 11.38
C LYS A 92 -5.99 -29.37 10.87
N ASN A 93 -5.10 -28.58 10.29
CA ASN A 93 -5.46 -27.28 9.72
C ASN A 93 -6.26 -27.39 8.41
N GLN A 94 -6.33 -28.58 7.80
CA GLN A 94 -7.22 -28.85 6.69
C GLN A 94 -8.60 -29.25 7.20
N PHE A 95 -9.60 -28.42 6.95
CA PHE A 95 -10.98 -28.69 7.36
C PHE A 95 -11.97 -28.00 6.43
N ASP A 96 -13.20 -28.51 6.43
CA ASP A 96 -14.32 -27.91 5.71
C ASP A 96 -15.52 -27.74 6.67
N LEU A 97 -15.95 -26.51 6.85
CA LEU A 97 -17.09 -26.12 7.70
C LEU A 97 -18.27 -25.81 6.80
N VAL A 98 -19.22 -26.74 6.72
CA VAL A 98 -20.42 -26.59 5.88
C VAL A 98 -21.51 -25.87 6.65
N LEU A 99 -21.78 -24.62 6.24
CA LEU A 99 -22.77 -23.69 6.80
C LEU A 99 -23.68 -23.17 5.66
N PRO A 100 -24.68 -23.94 5.22
CA PRO A 100 -25.42 -23.67 3.99
C PRO A 100 -26.32 -22.42 4.05
N ASP A 101 -26.87 -22.11 5.21
CA ASP A 101 -27.97 -21.13 5.28
C ASP A 101 -27.52 -19.67 5.32
N LEU A 102 -26.28 -19.39 5.74
CA LEU A 102 -25.87 -18.05 6.18
C LEU A 102 -24.85 -17.36 5.27
N GLY A 103 -24.41 -18.01 4.20
CA GLY A 103 -23.38 -17.50 3.30
C GLY A 103 -23.86 -16.50 2.23
N PRO A 104 -22.96 -16.02 1.36
CA PRO A 104 -21.54 -16.35 1.30
C PRO A 104 -20.70 -15.80 2.46
N TYR A 105 -19.62 -16.49 2.77
CA TYR A 105 -18.70 -16.14 3.85
C TYR A 105 -17.54 -15.27 3.37
N THR A 106 -17.17 -14.30 4.20
CA THR A 106 -15.89 -13.56 4.14
C THR A 106 -15.09 -13.91 5.39
N LEU A 107 -13.76 -13.87 5.28
CA LEU A 107 -12.85 -14.12 6.38
C LEU A 107 -11.71 -13.11 6.43
N ASP A 108 -11.09 -13.02 7.60
CA ASP A 108 -9.84 -12.29 7.83
C ASP A 108 -9.02 -13.00 8.92
N TYR A 109 -7.70 -12.87 8.84
CA TYR A 109 -6.76 -13.44 9.80
C TYR A 109 -6.05 -12.33 10.57
N THR A 110 -5.81 -12.59 11.85
CA THR A 110 -4.87 -11.80 12.66
C THR A 110 -3.46 -11.83 12.08
N SER A 111 -2.63 -10.85 12.40
CA SER A 111 -1.24 -10.80 11.90
C SER A 111 -0.42 -12.03 12.27
N SER A 112 -0.72 -12.64 13.41
CA SER A 112 -0.08 -13.87 13.90
C SER A 112 -0.63 -15.14 13.23
N GLY A 113 -1.74 -15.05 12.50
CA GLY A 113 -2.41 -16.20 11.91
C GLY A 113 -3.04 -17.16 12.93
N ARG A 114 -3.10 -16.82 14.22
CA ARG A 114 -3.70 -17.69 15.24
C ARG A 114 -5.23 -17.64 15.23
N TYR A 115 -5.78 -16.45 15.10
CA TYR A 115 -7.23 -16.25 15.13
C TYR A 115 -7.76 -15.88 13.75
N MET A 116 -8.93 -16.41 13.46
CA MET A 116 -9.73 -16.14 12.26
C MET A 116 -11.05 -15.50 12.67
N VAL A 117 -11.49 -14.51 11.91
CA VAL A 117 -12.86 -14.02 11.98
C VAL A 117 -13.57 -14.43 10.70
N SER A 118 -14.78 -14.94 10.84
CA SER A 118 -15.63 -15.34 9.73
C SER A 118 -16.96 -14.61 9.79
N ALA A 119 -17.50 -14.28 8.61
CA ALA A 119 -18.72 -13.52 8.50
C ALA A 119 -19.56 -13.98 7.33
N GLY A 120 -20.78 -14.46 7.61
CA GLY A 120 -21.78 -14.80 6.63
C GLY A 120 -22.56 -13.56 6.19
N ARG A 121 -22.90 -13.48 4.90
CA ARG A 121 -23.67 -12.37 4.31
C ARG A 121 -25.01 -12.11 5.02
N LYS A 122 -25.63 -13.13 5.64
CA LYS A 122 -26.91 -12.97 6.38
C LYS A 122 -26.75 -12.54 7.85
N GLY A 123 -25.52 -12.29 8.31
CA GLY A 123 -25.25 -11.71 9.64
C GLY A 123 -24.70 -12.69 10.66
N HIS A 124 -24.22 -13.87 10.23
CA HIS A 124 -23.44 -14.74 11.11
C HIS A 124 -22.04 -14.17 11.27
N LEU A 125 -21.56 -14.03 12.49
CA LEU A 125 -20.18 -13.63 12.79
C LEU A 125 -19.60 -14.65 13.77
N SER A 126 -18.39 -15.12 13.50
CA SER A 126 -17.68 -16.01 14.41
C SER A 126 -16.20 -15.66 14.50
N ILE A 127 -15.63 -15.81 15.70
CA ILE A 127 -14.19 -15.77 15.92
C ILE A 127 -13.75 -17.18 16.30
N ILE A 128 -12.73 -17.69 15.62
CA ILE A 128 -12.22 -19.06 15.81
C ILE A 128 -10.74 -18.97 16.18
N ASP A 129 -10.33 -19.69 17.23
CA ASP A 129 -8.92 -19.97 17.52
C ASP A 129 -8.49 -21.18 16.70
N LEU A 130 -7.60 -20.99 15.72
CA LEU A 130 -7.23 -22.03 14.77
C LEU A 130 -6.29 -23.08 15.35
N HIS A 131 -5.53 -22.77 16.41
CA HIS A 131 -4.68 -23.78 17.06
C HIS A 131 -5.53 -24.85 17.74
N THR A 132 -6.58 -24.40 18.44
CA THR A 132 -7.51 -25.31 19.12
C THR A 132 -8.65 -25.79 18.22
N LEU A 133 -8.91 -25.09 17.10
CA LEU A 133 -10.09 -25.21 16.25
C LEU A 133 -11.41 -25.05 17.01
N LYS A 134 -11.42 -24.16 18.01
CA LYS A 134 -12.63 -23.87 18.79
C LYS A 134 -13.14 -22.46 18.47
N PRO A 135 -14.46 -22.29 18.26
CA PRO A 135 -15.04 -20.96 18.21
C PRO A 135 -14.91 -20.32 19.60
N ILE A 136 -14.33 -19.13 19.64
CA ILE A 136 -14.30 -18.28 20.83
C ILE A 136 -15.69 -17.69 21.05
N LYS A 137 -16.29 -17.19 19.97
CA LYS A 137 -17.59 -16.56 20.00
C LYS A 137 -18.29 -16.71 18.66
N ASP A 138 -19.55 -17.14 18.73
CA ASP A 138 -20.49 -17.10 17.62
C ASP A 138 -21.62 -16.11 17.97
N MET A 139 -22.00 -15.30 16.98
CA MET A 139 -23.08 -14.33 17.13
C MET A 139 -23.85 -14.14 15.83
N GLN A 140 -25.11 -13.72 15.96
CA GLN A 140 -26.00 -13.47 14.84
C GLN A 140 -26.54 -12.04 14.92
N VAL A 141 -26.07 -11.18 14.02
CA VAL A 141 -26.49 -9.77 13.92
C VAL A 141 -27.85 -9.62 13.24
N ARG A 142 -28.28 -10.61 12.44
CA ARG A 142 -29.51 -10.58 11.61
C ARG A 142 -29.58 -9.43 10.61
N GLU A 143 -28.44 -8.81 10.31
CA GLU A 143 -28.28 -7.85 9.22
C GLU A 143 -27.31 -8.35 8.16
N THR A 144 -27.32 -7.71 6.98
CA THR A 144 -26.37 -8.06 5.93
C THR A 144 -24.97 -7.58 6.29
N VAL A 145 -24.01 -8.51 6.38
CA VAL A 145 -22.59 -8.18 6.57
C VAL A 145 -21.88 -8.22 5.21
N ARG A 146 -21.04 -7.21 4.94
CA ARG A 146 -20.33 -7.08 3.66
C ARG A 146 -18.87 -7.50 3.74
N ASP A 147 -18.22 -7.13 4.83
CA ASP A 147 -16.82 -7.41 5.07
C ASP A 147 -16.52 -7.33 6.56
N VAL A 148 -15.46 -8.01 6.97
CA VAL A 148 -14.99 -8.04 8.35
C VAL A 148 -13.48 -8.03 8.37
N VAL A 149 -12.91 -7.26 9.30
CA VAL A 149 -11.47 -7.08 9.46
C VAL A 149 -11.10 -7.03 10.94
N PHE A 150 -10.02 -7.70 11.31
CA PHE A 150 -9.39 -7.53 12.62
C PHE A 150 -8.71 -6.17 12.73
N LEU A 151 -8.71 -5.60 13.92
CA LEU A 151 -7.95 -4.39 14.20
C LEU A 151 -6.50 -4.76 14.55
N HIS A 152 -5.91 -4.19 15.60
CA HIS A 152 -4.53 -4.48 15.99
C HIS A 152 -4.37 -5.86 16.64
N ASN A 153 -5.39 -6.32 17.37
CA ASN A 153 -5.42 -7.57 18.12
C ASN A 153 -6.66 -8.40 17.77
N GLU A 154 -6.71 -9.64 18.26
CA GLU A 154 -7.90 -10.50 18.21
C GLU A 154 -9.05 -10.00 19.11
N LEU A 155 -8.75 -9.06 20.00
CA LEU A 155 -9.71 -8.48 20.93
C LEU A 155 -10.76 -7.64 20.22
N PHE A 156 -10.43 -7.06 19.08
CA PHE A 156 -11.31 -6.14 18.39
C PHE A 156 -11.38 -6.46 16.91
N PHE A 157 -12.59 -6.46 16.38
CA PHE A 157 -12.83 -6.60 14.95
C PHE A 157 -13.93 -5.64 14.52
N ALA A 158 -13.82 -5.16 13.28
CA ALA A 158 -14.81 -4.29 12.67
C ALA A 158 -15.62 -5.08 11.64
N ALA A 159 -16.94 -4.90 11.66
CA ALA A 159 -17.86 -5.51 10.71
C ALA A 159 -18.64 -4.43 9.94
N ALA A 160 -18.60 -4.50 8.62
CA ALA A 160 -19.38 -3.64 7.73
C ALA A 160 -20.79 -4.21 7.56
N GLN A 161 -21.76 -3.68 8.31
CA GLN A 161 -23.16 -4.11 8.25
C GLN A 161 -23.93 -3.38 7.14
N LYS A 162 -25.27 -3.49 7.15
CA LYS A 162 -26.12 -2.93 6.11
C LYS A 162 -25.95 -1.42 5.97
N LYS A 163 -26.00 -0.68 7.08
CA LYS A 163 -25.99 0.79 7.07
C LYS A 163 -24.69 1.41 7.57
N TYR A 164 -24.05 0.82 8.57
CA TYR A 164 -22.87 1.39 9.25
C TYR A 164 -21.84 0.29 9.54
N THR A 165 -20.63 0.72 9.88
CA THR A 165 -19.58 -0.15 10.41
C THR A 165 -19.64 -0.19 11.92
N TYR A 166 -19.53 -1.40 12.47
CA TYR A 166 -19.58 -1.64 13.91
C TYR A 166 -18.27 -2.25 14.37
N ILE A 167 -17.80 -1.85 15.55
CA ILE A 167 -16.63 -2.44 16.20
C ILE A 167 -17.13 -3.30 17.36
N TYR A 168 -16.65 -4.54 17.38
CA TYR A 168 -16.99 -5.55 18.37
C TYR A 168 -15.77 -5.92 19.20
N ASN A 169 -16.02 -6.30 20.45
CA ASN A 169 -15.02 -6.98 21.28
C ASN A 169 -15.02 -8.50 20.99
N ARG A 170 -13.99 -9.21 21.44
CA ARG A 170 -13.86 -10.68 21.42
C ARG A 170 -15.06 -11.42 22.02
N ALA A 171 -15.74 -10.82 23.00
CA ALA A 171 -16.95 -11.38 23.62
C ALA A 171 -18.21 -11.23 22.73
N GLY A 172 -18.14 -10.44 21.66
CA GLY A 172 -19.27 -10.10 20.79
C GLY A 172 -20.08 -8.89 21.25
N THR A 173 -19.58 -8.12 22.24
CA THR A 173 -20.21 -6.88 22.67
C THR A 173 -19.92 -5.75 21.69
N GLU A 174 -20.95 -5.00 21.33
CA GLU A 174 -20.83 -3.80 20.48
C GLU A 174 -20.16 -2.68 21.25
N LEU A 175 -19.05 -2.16 20.72
CA LEU A 175 -18.32 -1.03 21.31
C LEU A 175 -18.71 0.28 20.64
N HIS A 176 -18.65 0.31 19.30
CA HIS A 176 -18.88 1.53 18.53
C HIS A 176 -19.70 1.25 17.27
N CYS A 177 -20.54 2.24 16.91
CA CYS A 177 -21.25 2.33 15.64
C CYS A 177 -20.75 3.57 14.89
N LEU A 178 -20.04 3.37 13.79
CA LEU A 178 -19.40 4.41 13.01
C LEU A 178 -20.37 4.95 11.95
N LYS A 179 -21.15 5.97 12.34
CA LYS A 179 -22.19 6.54 11.48
C LYS A 179 -21.63 7.29 10.26
N GLU A 180 -20.48 7.94 10.44
CA GLU A 180 -19.84 8.77 9.42
C GLU A 180 -19.35 7.97 8.22
N HIS A 181 -18.97 6.71 8.45
CA HIS A 181 -18.60 5.78 7.40
C HIS A 181 -19.80 5.41 6.52
N GLY A 182 -21.05 5.49 6.99
CA GLY A 182 -22.21 5.10 6.18
C GLY A 182 -22.13 3.66 5.64
N ALA A 183 -22.70 3.43 4.45
CA ALA A 183 -22.84 2.09 3.87
C ALA A 183 -21.53 1.61 3.23
N VAL A 184 -20.64 1.08 4.07
CA VAL A 184 -19.35 0.50 3.69
C VAL A 184 -19.52 -0.84 2.98
N LEU A 185 -18.69 -1.07 1.96
CA LEU A 185 -18.58 -2.33 1.22
C LEU A 185 -17.37 -3.16 1.66
N LYS A 186 -16.20 -2.51 1.77
CA LYS A 186 -14.93 -3.12 2.13
C LYS A 186 -14.23 -2.34 3.22
N LEU A 187 -13.57 -3.08 4.08
CA LEU A 187 -12.78 -2.58 5.20
C LEU A 187 -11.33 -3.01 5.04
N GLN A 188 -10.42 -2.17 5.52
CA GLN A 188 -9.02 -2.55 5.61
C GLN A 188 -8.35 -1.80 6.77
N PHE A 189 -7.57 -2.50 7.59
CA PHE A 189 -6.92 -1.93 8.76
C PHE A 189 -5.42 -1.73 8.54
N LEU A 190 -4.95 -0.51 8.80
CA LEU A 190 -3.54 -0.13 8.71
C LEU A 190 -2.90 -0.30 10.08
N ARG A 191 -2.26 -1.46 10.29
CA ARG A 191 -1.75 -1.89 11.60
C ARG A 191 -0.75 -0.90 12.21
N ASN A 192 0.25 -0.44 11.46
CA ASN A 192 1.31 0.43 11.98
C ASN A 192 0.82 1.86 12.31
N HIS A 193 -0.30 2.29 11.73
CA HIS A 193 -0.86 3.64 11.90
C HIS A 193 -2.14 3.65 12.76
N PHE A 194 -2.66 2.47 13.12
CA PHE A 194 -3.96 2.28 13.78
C PHE A 194 -5.15 2.93 13.05
N LEU A 195 -5.15 2.87 11.71
CA LEU A 195 -6.22 3.46 10.91
C LEU A 195 -7.17 2.40 10.39
N LEU A 196 -8.47 2.56 10.66
CA LEU A 196 -9.51 1.88 9.94
C LEU A 196 -9.81 2.63 8.66
N SER A 197 -9.52 2.00 7.54
CA SER A 197 -9.92 2.50 6.23
C SER A 197 -11.15 1.76 5.73
N SER A 198 -12.05 2.50 5.09
CA SER A 198 -13.27 1.93 4.55
C SER A 198 -13.66 2.59 3.24
N ILE A 199 -14.31 1.82 2.37
CA ILE A 199 -14.88 2.35 1.13
C ILE A 199 -16.40 2.18 1.09
N ASN A 200 -17.08 3.27 0.74
CA ASN A 200 -18.53 3.32 0.68
C ASN A 200 -19.08 2.86 -0.67
N LYS A 201 -20.37 2.53 -0.68
CA LYS A 201 -21.14 2.31 -1.91
C LYS A 201 -21.04 3.47 -2.91
N ILE A 202 -20.90 4.71 -2.42
CA ILE A 202 -20.81 5.94 -3.22
C ILE A 202 -19.38 6.16 -3.78
N GLY A 203 -18.38 5.41 -3.33
CA GLY A 203 -16.97 5.63 -3.69
C GLY A 203 -16.30 6.73 -2.86
N GLN A 204 -16.67 6.84 -1.59
CA GLN A 204 -15.98 7.66 -0.60
C GLN A 204 -15.07 6.77 0.25
N LEU A 205 -13.83 7.19 0.41
CA LEU A 205 -12.82 6.60 1.27
C LEU A 205 -12.78 7.35 2.58
N HIS A 206 -12.87 6.61 3.67
CA HIS A 206 -12.78 7.11 5.02
C HIS A 206 -11.54 6.54 5.69
N TYR A 207 -10.81 7.39 6.41
CA TYR A 207 -9.73 7.00 7.31
C TYR A 207 -10.08 7.47 8.71
N GLN A 208 -10.26 6.52 9.62
CA GLN A 208 -10.51 6.79 11.03
C GLN A 208 -9.37 6.24 11.88
N ASP A 209 -8.87 7.05 12.78
CA ASP A 209 -7.96 6.59 13.81
C ASP A 209 -8.73 5.86 14.90
N ILE A 210 -8.40 4.60 15.14
CA ILE A 210 -9.10 3.78 16.13
C ILE A 210 -8.70 4.15 17.56
N THR A 211 -7.49 4.66 17.75
CA THR A 211 -6.98 4.98 19.09
C THR A 211 -7.60 6.25 19.64
N THR A 212 -7.76 7.27 18.80
CA THR A 212 -8.33 8.57 19.17
C THR A 212 -9.82 8.68 18.81
N GLY A 213 -10.31 7.81 17.92
CA GLY A 213 -11.67 7.86 17.38
C GLY A 213 -11.89 8.94 16.31
N GLN A 214 -10.86 9.73 15.98
CA GLN A 214 -10.99 10.87 15.07
C GLN A 214 -10.96 10.45 13.59
N MET A 215 -11.77 11.12 12.78
CA MET A 215 -11.69 11.02 11.33
C MET A 215 -10.53 11.87 10.81
N ILE A 216 -9.58 11.22 10.15
CA ILE A 216 -8.41 11.90 9.56
C ILE A 216 -8.73 12.38 8.15
N GLY A 217 -9.41 11.55 7.36
CA GLY A 217 -9.65 11.86 5.95
C GLY A 217 -10.96 11.28 5.45
N ASN A 218 -11.70 12.11 4.70
CA ASN A 218 -12.86 11.71 3.92
C ASN A 218 -12.67 12.19 2.47
N TYR A 219 -12.42 11.25 1.57
CA TYR A 219 -12.07 11.54 0.19
C TYR A 219 -13.00 10.85 -0.79
N ARG A 220 -13.43 11.58 -1.81
CA ARG A 220 -14.24 11.00 -2.89
C ARG A 220 -13.33 10.55 -4.03
N CYS A 221 -13.43 9.29 -4.42
CA CYS A 221 -12.61 8.75 -5.51
C CYS A 221 -12.93 9.37 -6.87
N GLY A 222 -14.19 9.77 -7.09
CA GLY A 222 -14.64 10.40 -8.33
C GLY A 222 -14.77 9.46 -9.54
N LEU A 223 -14.55 8.15 -9.35
CA LEU A 223 -14.55 7.13 -10.41
C LEU A 223 -15.73 6.13 -10.27
N GLY A 224 -16.70 6.45 -9.42
CA GLY A 224 -17.90 5.65 -9.18
C GLY A 224 -17.74 4.65 -8.04
N HIS A 225 -18.49 3.55 -8.15
CA HIS A 225 -18.52 2.46 -7.20
C HIS A 225 -17.22 1.64 -7.23
N SER A 226 -16.75 1.19 -6.06
CA SER A 226 -15.52 0.41 -5.93
C SER A 226 -15.74 -0.71 -4.90
N ASP A 227 -15.65 -1.94 -5.37
CA ASP A 227 -15.86 -3.17 -4.57
C ASP A 227 -14.55 -3.76 -4.02
N VAL A 228 -13.41 -3.15 -4.36
CA VAL A 228 -12.08 -3.66 -4.06
C VAL A 228 -11.29 -2.60 -3.31
N LEU A 229 -10.80 -2.98 -2.14
CA LEU A 229 -9.97 -2.14 -1.29
C LEU A 229 -8.87 -3.01 -0.69
N GLU A 230 -7.61 -2.69 -0.99
CA GLU A 230 -6.46 -3.46 -0.51
C GLU A 230 -5.35 -2.55 -0.02
N LEU A 231 -4.62 -3.02 0.99
CA LEU A 231 -3.50 -2.30 1.58
C LEU A 231 -2.18 -2.85 1.04
N ASN A 232 -1.27 -1.98 0.65
CA ASN A 232 0.11 -2.39 0.46
C ASN A 232 0.80 -2.51 1.85
N PRO A 233 1.22 -3.71 2.27
CA PRO A 233 1.78 -3.95 3.60
C PRO A 233 3.10 -3.21 3.84
N TYR A 234 3.85 -2.89 2.80
CA TYR A 234 5.16 -2.23 2.92
C TYR A 234 5.05 -0.74 3.21
N ASN A 235 4.20 -0.02 2.46
CA ASN A 235 4.12 1.44 2.50
C ASN A 235 2.81 1.98 3.11
N SER A 236 1.89 1.09 3.48
CA SER A 236 0.57 1.41 4.02
C SER A 236 -0.31 2.29 3.12
N VAL A 237 -0.02 2.34 1.82
CA VAL A 237 -0.85 3.02 0.83
C VAL A 237 -2.05 2.15 0.48
N LEU A 238 -3.24 2.76 0.48
CA LEU A 238 -4.49 2.08 0.22
C LEU A 238 -4.82 2.13 -1.26
N THR A 239 -5.25 1.01 -1.83
CA THR A 239 -5.54 0.92 -3.26
C THR A 239 -6.99 0.51 -3.48
N SER A 240 -7.70 1.28 -4.31
CA SER A 240 -9.08 1.03 -4.67
C SER A 240 -9.21 0.70 -6.15
N GLY A 241 -9.93 -0.37 -6.47
CA GLY A 241 -10.24 -0.77 -7.85
C GLY A 241 -11.60 -0.24 -8.31
N HIS A 242 -11.66 0.40 -9.47
CA HIS A 242 -12.88 1.03 -9.99
C HIS A 242 -13.52 0.24 -11.12
N SER A 243 -14.79 0.54 -11.41
CA SER A 243 -15.57 -0.06 -12.51
C SER A 243 -15.00 0.24 -13.90
N GLY A 244 -14.31 1.38 -14.06
CA GLY A 244 -13.64 1.77 -15.32
C GLY A 244 -12.30 1.06 -15.58
N GLY A 245 -11.93 0.04 -14.79
CA GLY A 245 -10.66 -0.67 -14.95
C GLY A 245 -9.44 0.11 -14.46
N THR A 246 -9.66 1.27 -13.85
CA THR A 246 -8.63 2.11 -13.24
C THR A 246 -8.44 1.68 -11.79
N VAL A 247 -7.18 1.57 -11.38
CA VAL A 247 -6.76 1.40 -10.00
C VAL A 247 -6.22 2.73 -9.50
N SER A 248 -6.61 3.14 -8.30
CA SER A 248 -6.11 4.38 -7.69
C SER A 248 -5.55 4.13 -6.30
N MET A 249 -4.40 4.73 -6.01
CA MET A 249 -3.69 4.62 -4.75
C MET A 249 -3.88 5.89 -3.91
N TRP A 250 -4.12 5.73 -2.62
CA TRP A 250 -4.57 6.79 -1.71
C TRP A 250 -3.73 6.83 -0.44
N LYS A 251 -3.48 8.06 0.03
CA LYS A 251 -2.95 8.34 1.36
C LYS A 251 -3.93 9.21 2.14
N PRO A 252 -3.96 9.11 3.48
CA PRO A 252 -4.92 9.82 4.31
C PRO A 252 -4.71 11.35 4.35
N THR A 253 -3.58 11.88 3.87
CA THR A 253 -3.29 13.32 3.86
C THR A 253 -3.64 14.01 2.54
N SER A 254 -3.90 13.25 1.46
CA SER A 254 -4.10 13.82 0.12
C SER A 254 -5.51 13.58 -0.38
N GLN A 255 -6.18 14.66 -0.78
CA GLN A 255 -7.49 14.59 -1.43
C GLN A 255 -7.43 14.03 -2.85
N ALA A 256 -6.28 14.14 -3.52
CA ALA A 256 -6.04 13.49 -4.80
C ALA A 256 -5.34 12.13 -4.59
N PRO A 257 -5.64 11.13 -5.43
CA PRO A 257 -4.91 9.86 -5.37
C PRO A 257 -3.45 10.10 -5.79
N LEU A 258 -2.54 9.38 -5.14
CA LEU A 258 -1.10 9.40 -5.42
C LEU A 258 -0.80 8.89 -6.83
N VAL A 259 -1.46 7.81 -7.21
CA VAL A 259 -1.27 7.14 -8.49
C VAL A 259 -2.64 6.76 -9.04
N LYS A 260 -2.83 6.93 -10.36
CA LYS A 260 -3.95 6.39 -11.13
C LYS A 260 -3.39 5.55 -12.27
N MET A 261 -3.72 4.27 -12.29
CA MET A 261 -3.24 3.31 -13.30
C MET A 261 -4.42 2.68 -14.03
N LEU A 262 -4.41 2.70 -15.36
CA LEU A 262 -5.41 1.98 -16.15
C LEU A 262 -4.95 0.52 -16.31
N CYS A 263 -5.50 -0.36 -15.48
CA CYS A 263 -5.05 -1.75 -15.45
C CYS A 263 -5.81 -2.64 -16.44
N HIS A 264 -7.14 -2.48 -16.51
CA HIS A 264 -8.02 -3.36 -17.28
C HIS A 264 -8.97 -2.57 -18.19
N ARG A 265 -9.54 -3.23 -19.20
CA ARG A 265 -10.57 -2.64 -20.09
C ARG A 265 -12.01 -2.77 -19.56
N GLY A 266 -12.16 -3.17 -18.30
CA GLY A 266 -13.44 -3.32 -17.60
C GLY A 266 -13.23 -3.30 -16.09
N PRO A 267 -14.26 -3.53 -15.27
CA PRO A 267 -14.19 -3.44 -13.82
C PRO A 267 -13.05 -4.29 -13.23
N VAL A 268 -12.30 -3.67 -12.31
CA VAL A 268 -11.31 -4.39 -11.50
C VAL A 268 -12.06 -5.21 -10.46
N THR A 269 -11.85 -6.52 -10.45
CA THR A 269 -12.58 -7.46 -9.57
C THR A 269 -11.80 -7.79 -8.31
N ALA A 270 -10.48 -7.82 -8.38
CA ALA A 270 -9.61 -8.07 -7.25
C ALA A 270 -8.24 -7.43 -7.44
N ILE A 271 -7.60 -7.11 -6.32
CA ILE A 271 -6.23 -6.61 -6.22
C ILE A 271 -5.56 -7.43 -5.13
N ALA A 272 -4.25 -7.65 -5.21
CA ALA A 272 -3.46 -8.16 -4.10
C ALA A 272 -2.06 -7.54 -4.15
N PHE A 273 -1.45 -7.33 -2.99
CA PHE A 273 -0.08 -6.82 -2.88
C PHE A 273 0.85 -7.90 -2.38
N HIS A 274 2.01 -8.00 -3.02
CA HIS A 274 3.08 -8.83 -2.50
C HIS A 274 3.58 -8.27 -1.15
N PRO A 275 3.99 -9.10 -0.18
CA PRO A 275 4.50 -8.65 1.13
C PRO A 275 5.67 -7.65 1.03
N ASN A 276 6.59 -7.85 0.08
CA ASN A 276 7.67 -6.90 -0.23
C ASN A 276 7.18 -5.52 -0.72
N GLY A 277 5.91 -5.40 -1.12
CA GLY A 277 5.26 -4.14 -1.49
C GLY A 277 5.64 -3.55 -2.84
N HIS A 278 6.45 -4.24 -3.64
CA HIS A 278 6.85 -3.79 -4.97
C HIS A 278 6.02 -4.42 -6.09
N LEU A 279 5.40 -5.57 -5.84
CA LEU A 279 4.56 -6.26 -6.80
C LEU A 279 3.09 -6.11 -6.44
N MET A 280 2.26 -5.92 -7.45
CA MET A 280 0.80 -5.87 -7.33
C MET A 280 0.17 -6.76 -8.39
N ALA A 281 -0.77 -7.61 -7.99
CA ALA A 281 -1.58 -8.40 -8.91
C ALA A 281 -2.96 -7.75 -9.04
N THR A 282 -3.46 -7.65 -10.26
CA THR A 282 -4.80 -7.12 -10.56
C THR A 282 -5.58 -8.10 -11.43
N ALA A 283 -6.86 -8.27 -11.11
CA ALA A 283 -7.83 -9.02 -11.90
C ALA A 283 -8.92 -8.10 -12.44
N GLY A 284 -9.37 -8.37 -13.67
CA GLY A 284 -10.47 -7.64 -14.29
C GLY A 284 -11.51 -8.54 -14.93
N MET A 285 -12.67 -7.94 -15.21
CA MET A 285 -13.73 -8.56 -16.02
C MET A 285 -13.32 -8.84 -17.48
N ASP A 286 -12.17 -8.32 -17.92
CA ASP A 286 -11.56 -8.61 -19.23
C ASP A 286 -10.89 -10.00 -19.29
N LYS A 287 -11.06 -10.82 -18.23
CA LYS A 287 -10.51 -12.18 -18.10
C LYS A 287 -8.98 -12.20 -18.22
N LYS A 288 -8.34 -11.14 -17.74
CA LYS A 288 -6.89 -11.05 -17.63
C LYS A 288 -6.50 -10.82 -16.18
N LEU A 289 -5.44 -11.47 -15.79
CA LEU A 289 -4.68 -11.22 -14.58
C LEU A 289 -3.39 -10.51 -15.00
N LYS A 290 -3.06 -9.41 -14.34
CA LYS A 290 -1.84 -8.66 -14.61
C LYS A 290 -1.02 -8.52 -13.34
N ILE A 291 0.29 -8.74 -13.48
CA ILE A 291 1.26 -8.55 -12.40
C ILE A 291 2.06 -7.29 -12.74
N TRP A 292 2.09 -6.36 -11.80
CA TRP A 292 2.66 -5.04 -11.95
C TRP A 292 3.87 -4.87 -11.05
N ASP A 293 4.91 -4.23 -11.56
CA ASP A 293 5.96 -3.61 -10.74
C ASP A 293 5.53 -2.19 -10.39
N LEU A 294 5.34 -1.89 -9.11
CA LEU A 294 4.94 -0.58 -8.61
C LEU A 294 6.07 0.44 -8.63
N ARG A 295 7.33 0.01 -8.66
CA ARG A 295 8.47 0.95 -8.73
C ARG A 295 8.53 1.61 -10.10
N LYS A 296 8.25 0.84 -11.16
CA LYS A 296 8.24 1.30 -12.55
C LYS A 296 6.84 1.62 -13.07
N ASN A 297 5.80 1.14 -12.39
CA ASN A 297 4.40 1.12 -12.85
C ASN A 297 4.20 0.38 -14.18
N GLU A 298 4.96 -0.69 -14.40
CA GLU A 298 4.96 -1.50 -15.63
C GLU A 298 4.35 -2.88 -15.39
N VAL A 299 3.80 -3.48 -16.45
CA VAL A 299 3.28 -4.85 -16.42
C VAL A 299 4.43 -5.80 -16.64
N ILE A 300 4.70 -6.68 -15.67
CA ILE A 300 5.69 -7.75 -15.79
C ILE A 300 5.08 -8.90 -16.60
N GLN A 301 3.89 -9.35 -16.20
CA GLN A 301 3.27 -10.54 -16.77
C GLN A 301 1.76 -10.35 -16.92
N THR A 302 1.21 -10.89 -18.02
CA THR A 302 -0.23 -10.98 -18.24
C THR A 302 -0.63 -12.44 -18.38
N LEU A 303 -1.51 -12.92 -17.50
CA LEU A 303 -2.02 -14.28 -17.46
C LEU A 303 -3.50 -14.29 -17.89
N PRO A 304 -3.94 -15.27 -18.69
CA PRO A 304 -5.35 -15.43 -19.01
C PRO A 304 -6.09 -16.03 -17.81
N GLY A 305 -7.23 -15.44 -17.45
CA GLY A 305 -8.05 -15.92 -16.34
C GLY A 305 -8.94 -14.83 -15.76
N PHE A 306 -10.09 -15.23 -15.25
CA PHE A 306 -10.96 -14.37 -14.45
C PHE A 306 -10.74 -14.69 -12.98
N ALA A 307 -10.53 -13.70 -12.12
CA ALA A 307 -10.49 -13.94 -10.68
C ALA A 307 -11.43 -13.01 -9.91
N LYS A 308 -12.13 -13.57 -8.92
CA LYS A 308 -13.03 -12.85 -8.02
C LYS A 308 -12.33 -12.32 -6.78
N SER A 309 -11.40 -13.10 -6.22
CA SER A 309 -10.52 -12.73 -5.11
C SER A 309 -9.09 -13.13 -5.47
N LEU A 310 -8.15 -12.28 -5.07
CA LEU A 310 -6.71 -12.50 -5.16
C LEU A 310 -6.12 -12.34 -3.77
N ASP A 311 -5.06 -13.09 -3.46
CA ASP A 311 -4.25 -12.84 -2.28
C ASP A 311 -2.80 -13.31 -2.50
N PHE A 312 -1.84 -12.63 -1.87
CA PHE A 312 -0.44 -13.02 -1.90
C PHE A 312 -0.03 -13.65 -0.57
N SER A 313 0.73 -14.73 -0.68
CA SER A 313 1.35 -15.37 0.46
C SER A 313 2.59 -14.60 0.95
N GLN A 314 3.03 -14.86 2.18
CA GLN A 314 4.26 -14.30 2.75
C GLN A 314 5.50 -14.60 1.88
N LYS A 315 5.57 -15.81 1.30
CA LYS A 315 6.62 -16.22 0.36
C LYS A 315 6.41 -15.77 -1.09
N GLY A 316 5.35 -15.02 -1.38
CA GLY A 316 5.12 -14.44 -2.71
C GLY A 316 4.33 -15.29 -3.69
N MET A 317 3.75 -16.42 -3.25
CA MET A 317 2.77 -17.16 -4.07
C MET A 317 1.47 -16.37 -4.20
N LEU A 318 0.81 -16.47 -5.35
CA LEU A 318 -0.43 -15.77 -5.66
C LEU A 318 -1.59 -16.76 -5.76
N ALA A 319 -2.59 -16.62 -4.87
CA ALA A 319 -3.83 -17.37 -4.96
C ALA A 319 -4.87 -16.60 -5.78
N THR A 320 -5.57 -17.33 -6.63
CA THR A 320 -6.60 -16.80 -7.52
C THR A 320 -7.87 -17.65 -7.40
N SER A 321 -9.04 -17.00 -7.29
CA SER A 321 -10.34 -17.71 -7.24
C SER A 321 -11.19 -17.44 -8.47
N THR A 322 -11.71 -18.50 -9.06
CA THR A 322 -12.59 -18.45 -10.24
C THR A 322 -13.84 -19.27 -9.97
N GLY A 323 -14.92 -18.63 -9.51
CA GLY A 323 -16.16 -19.35 -9.20
C GLY A 323 -15.96 -20.42 -8.11
N SER A 324 -15.90 -21.70 -8.48
CA SER A 324 -15.67 -22.83 -7.57
C SER A 324 -14.25 -23.38 -7.58
N PHE A 325 -13.34 -22.67 -8.26
CA PHE A 325 -11.99 -23.12 -8.52
C PHE A 325 -10.97 -22.20 -7.87
N VAL A 326 -9.92 -22.78 -7.30
CA VAL A 326 -8.77 -22.06 -6.76
C VAL A 326 -7.53 -22.48 -7.54
N GLN A 327 -6.77 -21.50 -7.97
CA GLN A 327 -5.47 -21.71 -8.60
C GLN A 327 -4.42 -20.91 -7.85
N VAL A 328 -3.36 -21.60 -7.47
CA VAL A 328 -2.19 -21.04 -6.81
C VAL A 328 -1.09 -20.94 -7.84
N LEU A 329 -0.48 -19.77 -7.94
CA LEU A 329 0.62 -19.47 -8.82
C LEU A 329 1.87 -19.27 -7.98
N ALA A 330 2.99 -19.86 -8.40
CA ALA A 330 4.29 -19.65 -7.78
C ALA A 330 5.26 -19.09 -8.81
N THR A 331 6.21 -18.31 -8.31
CA THR A 331 7.32 -17.78 -9.09
C THR A 331 8.44 -18.82 -9.12
N SER A 332 8.91 -19.15 -10.33
CA SER A 332 10.18 -19.87 -10.50
C SER A 332 11.34 -18.88 -10.57
N ASP A 333 12.59 -19.34 -10.56
CA ASP A 333 13.80 -18.50 -10.60
C ASP A 333 13.83 -17.46 -11.76
N SER A 334 13.00 -17.66 -12.80
CA SER A 334 12.80 -16.76 -13.93
C SER A 334 11.85 -15.57 -13.69
N GLN A 335 11.37 -15.34 -12.45
CA GLN A 335 10.39 -14.29 -12.09
C GLN A 335 8.99 -14.41 -12.73
N ASP A 336 8.77 -15.41 -13.58
CA ASP A 336 7.47 -15.69 -14.17
C ASP A 336 6.60 -16.52 -13.22
N TYR A 337 5.35 -16.10 -13.06
CA TYR A 337 4.36 -16.88 -12.32
C TYR A 337 3.83 -18.02 -13.18
N SER A 338 3.97 -19.24 -12.66
CA SER A 338 3.46 -20.47 -13.25
C SER A 338 2.51 -21.18 -12.30
N ARG A 339 1.76 -22.17 -12.80
CA ARG A 339 0.78 -22.87 -11.97
C ARG A 339 1.49 -23.77 -10.97
N TYR A 340 1.22 -23.55 -9.69
CA TYR A 340 1.73 -24.40 -8.62
C TYR A 340 0.73 -25.48 -8.26
N MET A 341 -0.49 -25.09 -7.90
CA MET A 341 -1.52 -26.02 -7.47
C MET A 341 -2.90 -25.58 -7.95
N ILE A 342 -3.77 -26.57 -8.12
CA ILE A 342 -5.17 -26.37 -8.48
C ILE A 342 -6.03 -27.10 -7.46
N HIS A 343 -7.07 -26.42 -6.97
CA HIS A 343 -8.09 -27.02 -6.13
C HIS A 343 -9.48 -26.71 -6.67
N THR A 344 -10.31 -27.74 -6.78
CA THR A 344 -11.70 -27.60 -7.25
C THR A 344 -12.64 -27.97 -6.12
N MET A 345 -13.55 -27.06 -5.79
CA MET A 345 -14.58 -27.27 -4.78
C MET A 345 -15.76 -28.08 -5.35
N ALA A 346 -16.65 -28.53 -4.46
CA ALA A 346 -17.90 -29.16 -4.86
C ALA A 346 -18.72 -28.25 -5.80
N LYS A 347 -19.42 -28.87 -6.77
CA LYS A 347 -20.23 -28.14 -7.75
C LYS A 347 -21.28 -27.28 -7.03
N GLY A 348 -21.32 -25.99 -7.37
CA GLY A 348 -22.24 -25.01 -6.79
C GLY A 348 -21.62 -24.12 -5.71
N TYR A 349 -20.45 -24.48 -5.15
CA TYR A 349 -19.80 -23.69 -4.11
C TYR A 349 -19.10 -22.50 -4.77
N GLN A 350 -19.75 -21.33 -4.76
CA GLN A 350 -19.13 -20.09 -5.22
C GLN A 350 -18.23 -19.50 -4.14
N ILE A 351 -16.96 -19.28 -4.48
CA ILE A 351 -15.96 -18.65 -3.63
C ILE A 351 -16.16 -17.14 -3.65
N ASN A 352 -16.08 -16.54 -2.47
CA ASN A 352 -16.28 -15.11 -2.26
C ASN A 352 -14.99 -14.39 -1.87
N LYS A 353 -14.20 -14.96 -0.93
CA LYS A 353 -12.92 -14.40 -0.50
C LYS A 353 -11.91 -15.54 -0.26
N ILE A 354 -10.65 -15.26 -0.58
CA ILE A 354 -9.51 -16.13 -0.27
C ILE A 354 -8.53 -15.32 0.58
N LEU A 355 -7.90 -15.96 1.56
CA LEU A 355 -6.79 -15.38 2.31
C LEU A 355 -5.77 -16.46 2.67
N PHE A 356 -4.48 -16.17 2.52
CA PHE A 356 -3.42 -16.98 3.10
C PHE A 356 -3.35 -16.78 4.60
N ARG A 357 -3.15 -17.88 5.33
CA ARG A 357 -2.91 -17.83 6.76
C ARG A 357 -1.45 -17.39 7.01
N PRO A 358 -1.20 -16.33 7.81
CA PRO A 358 0.16 -15.97 8.17
C PRO A 358 0.90 -17.09 8.92
N TYR A 359 2.18 -17.30 8.58
CA TYR A 359 3.12 -18.24 9.20
C TYR A 359 2.81 -19.73 9.09
N GLU A 360 1.76 -20.11 8.37
CA GLU A 360 1.41 -21.51 8.14
C GLU A 360 1.12 -21.77 6.67
N ASP A 361 1.29 -23.03 6.26
CA ASP A 361 1.12 -23.47 4.87
C ASP A 361 -0.36 -23.72 4.51
N VAL A 362 -1.21 -22.73 4.73
CA VAL A 362 -2.68 -22.87 4.70
C VAL A 362 -3.34 -21.72 3.93
N LEU A 363 -4.38 -22.06 3.16
CA LEU A 363 -5.27 -21.11 2.51
C LEU A 363 -6.69 -21.23 3.03
N GLY A 364 -7.20 -20.13 3.57
CA GLY A 364 -8.61 -19.97 3.92
C GLY A 364 -9.45 -19.59 2.70
N ILE A 365 -10.55 -20.29 2.52
CA ILE A 365 -11.52 -20.10 1.43
C ILE A 365 -12.89 -19.85 2.04
N GLY A 366 -13.42 -18.65 1.85
CA GLY A 366 -14.81 -18.32 2.17
C GLY A 366 -15.69 -18.52 0.95
N HIS A 367 -16.66 -19.43 1.05
CA HIS A 367 -17.58 -19.74 -0.04
C HIS A 367 -19.05 -19.57 0.39
N SER A 368 -19.96 -19.76 -0.57
CA SER A 368 -21.43 -19.70 -0.39
C SER A 368 -21.92 -20.63 0.71
N ASN A 369 -21.40 -21.84 0.76
CA ASN A 369 -21.84 -22.88 1.70
C ASN A 369 -21.00 -22.99 2.98
N GLY A 370 -20.15 -22.00 3.31
CA GLY A 370 -19.31 -22.06 4.52
C GLY A 370 -17.86 -21.65 4.30
N LEU A 371 -16.95 -22.33 5.01
CA LEU A 371 -15.52 -22.04 5.05
C LEU A 371 -14.73 -23.32 4.84
N SER A 372 -13.74 -23.28 3.96
CA SER A 372 -12.79 -24.38 3.81
C SER A 372 -11.38 -23.90 4.03
N SER A 373 -10.54 -24.77 4.56
CA SER A 373 -9.11 -24.54 4.77
C SER A 373 -8.34 -25.64 4.05
N ILE A 374 -7.48 -25.25 3.11
CA ILE A 374 -6.68 -26.19 2.30
C ILE A 374 -5.19 -26.01 2.55
N LEU A 375 -4.42 -27.07 2.35
CA LEU A 375 -2.97 -27.05 2.53
C LEU A 375 -2.29 -26.58 1.25
N ILE A 376 -1.39 -25.62 1.39
CA ILE A 376 -0.51 -25.15 0.32
C ILE A 376 0.93 -25.17 0.84
N PRO A 377 1.66 -26.28 0.61
CA PRO A 377 3.06 -26.35 1.00
C PRO A 377 3.85 -25.18 0.42
N GLY A 378 4.64 -24.50 1.26
CA GLY A 378 5.49 -23.38 0.86
C GLY A 378 4.81 -22.02 0.78
N SER A 379 3.63 -21.85 1.38
CA SER A 379 2.95 -20.55 1.44
C SER A 379 3.41 -19.70 2.61
N GLY A 380 3.46 -20.26 3.82
CA GLY A 380 3.82 -19.55 5.03
C GLY A 380 5.33 -19.33 5.18
N GLU A 381 5.69 -18.23 5.83
CA GLU A 381 7.04 -18.03 6.35
C GLU A 381 7.23 -18.87 7.62
N PRO A 382 8.11 -19.88 7.64
CA PRO A 382 8.23 -20.79 8.77
C PRO A 382 8.89 -20.11 9.99
N ASN A 383 9.84 -19.20 9.72
CA ASN A 383 10.59 -18.49 10.75
C ASN A 383 9.93 -17.13 11.01
N PHE A 384 9.05 -17.06 12.00
CA PHE A 384 8.39 -15.81 12.38
C PHE A 384 9.25 -15.00 13.36
N ASP A 385 9.21 -13.67 13.24
CA ASP A 385 9.77 -12.78 14.25
C ASP A 385 8.79 -12.61 15.41
N SER A 386 9.15 -13.18 16.56
CA SER A 386 8.37 -13.12 17.80
C SER A 386 8.03 -11.69 18.26
N TRP A 387 8.85 -10.69 17.93
CA TRP A 387 8.59 -9.29 18.28
C TRP A 387 7.53 -8.66 17.39
N VAL A 388 7.47 -9.04 16.11
CA VAL A 388 6.50 -8.52 15.14
C VAL A 388 5.16 -9.24 15.31
N ALA A 389 5.15 -10.57 15.20
CA ALA A 389 3.96 -11.37 15.39
C ALA A 389 4.34 -12.77 15.87
N ASN A 390 3.90 -13.10 17.09
CA ASN A 390 4.09 -14.41 17.69
C ASN A 390 2.75 -15.18 17.64
N PRO A 391 2.66 -16.28 16.88
CA PRO A 391 1.49 -17.18 16.91
C PRO A 391 1.19 -17.72 18.33
N TYR A 392 2.22 -17.92 19.14
CA TYR A 392 2.14 -18.52 20.48
C TYR A 392 2.15 -17.49 21.60
N GLU A 393 1.71 -16.25 21.34
CA GLU A 393 1.76 -15.18 22.33
C GLU A 393 0.96 -15.51 23.61
N THR A 394 1.56 -15.17 24.75
CA THR A 394 0.88 -15.22 26.06
C THR A 394 0.07 -13.96 26.31
N SER A 395 -0.87 -14.00 27.24
CA SER A 395 -1.67 -12.82 27.62
C SER A 395 -0.83 -11.67 28.19
N LYS A 396 0.34 -11.95 28.78
CA LYS A 396 1.29 -10.93 29.23
C LYS A 396 2.01 -10.28 28.06
N GLN A 397 2.60 -11.10 27.18
CA GLN A 397 3.28 -10.63 25.97
C GLN A 397 2.35 -9.81 25.08
N ARG A 398 1.10 -10.25 24.89
CA ARG A 398 0.10 -9.51 24.10
C ARG A 398 -0.17 -8.12 24.67
N ARG A 399 -0.32 -7.98 26.01
CA ARG A 399 -0.55 -6.68 26.67
C ARG A 399 0.65 -5.75 26.52
N GLU A 400 1.86 -6.27 26.73
CA GLU A 400 3.10 -5.49 26.56
C GLU A 400 3.28 -5.05 25.10
N LYS A 401 3.03 -5.96 24.16
CA LYS A 401 3.06 -5.71 22.72
C LYS A 401 2.05 -4.65 22.32
N GLU A 402 0.81 -4.72 22.81
CA GLU A 402 -0.24 -3.74 22.52
C GLU A 402 0.19 -2.33 22.95
N VAL A 403 0.73 -2.19 24.17
CA VAL A 403 1.26 -0.91 24.65
C VAL A 403 2.44 -0.45 23.80
N ARG A 404 3.36 -1.35 23.45
CA ARG A 404 4.51 -1.01 22.61
C ARG A 404 4.10 -0.54 21.22
N VAL A 405 3.22 -1.28 20.53
CA VAL A 405 2.76 -0.92 19.19
C VAL A 405 1.98 0.40 19.22
N LEU A 406 1.26 0.69 20.31
CA LEU A 406 0.60 1.97 20.50
C LEU A 406 1.59 3.13 20.69
N LEU A 407 2.69 2.92 21.43
CA LEU A 407 3.76 3.91 21.60
C LEU A 407 4.55 4.14 20.31
N ASP A 408 4.81 3.06 19.56
CA ASP A 408 5.51 3.06 18.26
C ASP A 408 4.59 3.45 17.09
N LYS A 409 3.34 3.87 17.37
CA LYS A 409 2.34 4.21 16.35
C LYS A 409 2.87 5.30 15.42
N LEU A 410 2.82 5.02 14.13
CA LEU A 410 3.25 5.96 13.10
C LEU A 410 2.13 6.97 12.77
N PRO A 411 2.45 8.27 12.58
CA PRO A 411 1.45 9.27 12.20
C PRO A 411 0.91 8.99 10.78
N PRO A 412 -0.34 9.39 10.48
CA PRO A 412 -0.94 9.20 9.15
C PRO A 412 -0.16 9.91 8.03
N GLU A 413 0.55 11.00 8.35
CA GLU A 413 1.36 11.76 7.41
C GLU A 413 2.60 11.00 6.90
N ALA A 414 3.04 9.98 7.63
CA ALA A 414 4.19 9.16 7.23
C ALA A 414 3.88 8.22 6.05
N ILE A 415 2.61 8.10 5.63
CA ILE A 415 2.21 7.24 4.51
C ILE A 415 2.62 7.89 3.18
N MET A 416 3.50 7.20 2.46
CA MET A 416 4.09 7.62 1.18
C MET A 416 4.24 6.42 0.24
N LEU A 417 4.46 6.64 -1.06
CA LEU A 417 4.73 5.53 -1.99
C LEU A 417 6.03 4.78 -1.63
N ASP A 418 7.07 5.54 -1.31
CA ASP A 418 8.37 5.03 -0.88
C ASP A 418 8.64 5.44 0.58
N PRO A 419 8.55 4.52 1.54
CA PRO A 419 8.82 4.81 2.96
C PRO A 419 10.28 5.20 3.24
N THR A 420 11.22 4.76 2.39
CA THR A 420 12.65 5.08 2.52
C THR A 420 12.97 6.56 2.30
N GLN A 421 12.04 7.33 1.75
CA GLN A 421 12.20 8.77 1.57
C GLN A 421 12.01 9.56 2.87
N ILE A 422 11.53 8.94 3.94
CA ILE A 422 11.39 9.58 5.24
C ILE A 422 12.80 9.84 5.80
N GLY A 423 13.14 11.12 5.98
CA GLY A 423 14.46 11.57 6.40
C GLY A 423 15.33 12.11 5.26
N ASN A 424 14.92 11.93 4.00
CA ASN A 424 15.59 12.60 2.89
C ASN A 424 15.34 14.10 2.94
N LEU A 425 16.38 14.86 2.59
CA LEU A 425 16.23 16.29 2.38
C LEU A 425 15.27 16.51 1.21
N ARG A 426 14.33 17.44 1.36
CA ARG A 426 13.55 17.88 0.20
C ARG A 426 14.53 18.40 -0.83
N ASN A 427 14.54 17.80 -2.01
CA ASN A 427 15.19 18.40 -3.16
C ASN A 427 14.64 19.82 -3.25
N THR A 428 15.48 20.81 -2.94
CA THR A 428 15.13 22.20 -2.99
C THR A 428 14.79 22.50 -4.44
N ARG A 429 13.51 22.40 -4.80
CA ARG A 429 13.02 22.90 -6.09
C ARG A 429 13.17 24.41 -6.03
N ASN A 430 14.32 24.85 -6.50
CA ASN A 430 14.76 26.21 -6.80
C ASN A 430 14.97 27.16 -5.61
N LYS A 431 16.25 27.55 -5.49
CA LYS A 431 16.79 28.78 -4.93
C LYS A 431 16.73 28.90 -3.40
N GLU A 432 17.85 28.58 -2.75
CA GLU A 432 18.44 29.58 -1.85
C GLU A 432 18.30 30.93 -2.56
N LYS A 433 17.66 31.93 -1.94
CA LYS A 433 17.41 33.23 -2.58
C LYS A 433 18.67 33.63 -3.34
N PRO A 434 18.63 33.73 -4.69
CA PRO A 434 19.83 33.96 -5.47
C PRO A 434 20.46 35.23 -4.91
N THR A 435 21.75 35.17 -4.60
CA THR A 435 22.50 36.38 -4.30
C THR A 435 22.30 37.36 -5.46
N GLN A 436 22.33 38.66 -5.17
CA GLN A 436 21.99 39.70 -6.17
C GLN A 436 22.77 39.53 -7.49
N GLN A 437 24.00 39.01 -7.41
CA GLN A 437 24.86 38.70 -8.53
C GLN A 437 24.33 37.57 -9.44
N GLU A 438 23.72 36.52 -8.88
CA GLU A 438 23.11 35.43 -9.64
C GLU A 438 21.83 35.88 -10.35
N THR A 439 21.08 36.80 -9.73
CA THR A 439 19.86 37.37 -10.32
C THR A 439 20.17 38.30 -11.49
N GLU A 440 21.27 39.05 -11.40
CA GLU A 440 21.79 39.88 -12.51
C GLU A 440 22.37 39.02 -13.64
N ALA A 441 23.07 37.93 -13.32
CA ALA A 441 23.56 36.97 -14.29
C ALA A 441 22.43 36.24 -15.01
N GLU A 442 21.35 35.84 -14.32
CA GLU A 442 20.16 35.27 -14.94
C GLU A 442 19.43 36.27 -15.84
N LYS A 443 19.34 37.54 -15.43
CA LYS A 443 18.78 38.61 -16.29
C LYS A 443 19.63 38.78 -17.55
N ALA A 444 20.95 38.80 -17.43
CA ALA A 444 21.86 38.86 -18.58
C ALA A 444 21.77 37.62 -19.48
N ALA A 445 21.66 36.42 -18.89
CA ALA A 445 21.52 35.16 -19.60
C ALA A 445 20.16 35.03 -20.32
N ALA A 446 19.06 35.49 -19.72
CA ALA A 446 17.75 35.53 -20.36
C ALA A 446 17.73 36.52 -21.54
N ILE A 447 18.41 37.66 -21.41
CA ILE A 447 18.61 38.62 -22.50
C ILE A 447 19.46 37.99 -23.63
N ALA A 448 20.49 37.20 -23.30
CA ALA A 448 21.30 36.48 -24.27
C ALA A 448 20.55 35.32 -24.96
N ALA A 449 19.72 34.58 -24.22
CA ALA A 449 18.89 33.51 -24.75
C ALA A 449 17.81 34.05 -25.71
N ALA A 450 17.15 35.16 -25.36
CA ALA A 450 16.23 35.86 -26.25
C ALA A 450 16.94 36.39 -27.52
N LYS A 451 18.24 36.72 -27.43
CA LYS A 451 19.09 37.06 -28.58
C LYS A 451 19.44 35.84 -29.46
N ASN A 452 19.40 34.62 -28.95
CA ASN A 452 19.83 33.42 -29.68
C ASN A 452 18.70 32.53 -30.25
N VAL A 453 17.43 32.90 -30.07
CA VAL A 453 16.29 32.14 -30.64
C VAL A 453 16.30 32.20 -32.17
N THR A 454 16.52 31.05 -32.83
CA THR A 454 16.39 30.88 -34.28
C THR A 454 14.93 30.61 -34.65
N LEU A 455 14.32 31.52 -35.40
CA LEU A 455 12.93 31.39 -35.85
C LEU A 455 12.88 30.52 -37.12
N LYS A 456 12.04 29.47 -37.13
CA LYS A 456 11.85 28.60 -38.29
C LYS A 456 11.40 29.42 -39.51
N LYS A 457 12.08 29.24 -40.65
CA LYS A 457 11.72 29.87 -41.93
C LYS A 457 10.34 29.37 -42.38
N LYS A 458 9.32 30.23 -42.31
CA LYS A 458 8.04 30.06 -43.02
C LYS A 458 7.95 31.07 -44.17
N THR A 459 7.20 30.68 -45.21
CA THR A 459 7.19 31.15 -46.60
C THR A 459 6.88 32.64 -46.82
N LYS A 460 7.25 33.12 -48.03
CA LYS A 460 7.36 34.50 -48.54
C LYS A 460 6.44 35.56 -47.90
N GLY A 461 7.05 36.67 -47.45
CA GLY A 461 6.38 37.92 -47.07
C GLY A 461 6.37 38.24 -45.58
N ARG A 462 6.23 37.22 -44.71
CA ARG A 462 6.24 37.37 -43.24
C ARG A 462 7.65 37.28 -42.61
N SER A 463 8.63 36.81 -43.37
CA SER A 463 10.03 36.59 -42.97
C SER A 463 11.00 37.69 -43.43
N LYS A 464 10.51 38.89 -43.77
CA LYS A 464 11.39 40.04 -44.06
C LYS A 464 12.24 40.35 -42.81
N PRO A 465 13.59 40.46 -42.93
CA PRO A 465 14.49 40.65 -41.79
C PRO A 465 14.10 41.81 -40.86
N SER A 466 13.58 42.90 -41.42
CA SER A 466 13.12 44.07 -40.67
C SER A 466 11.94 43.79 -39.74
N LYS A 467 10.97 42.97 -40.15
CA LYS A 467 9.81 42.59 -39.32
C LYS A 467 10.18 41.57 -38.24
N VAL A 468 11.20 40.75 -38.47
CA VAL A 468 11.73 39.80 -37.49
C VAL A 468 12.52 40.54 -36.40
N ALA A 469 13.34 41.52 -36.77
CA ALA A 469 14.09 42.35 -35.82
C ALA A 469 13.15 43.15 -34.90
N ARG A 470 12.09 43.78 -35.46
CA ARG A 470 11.10 44.52 -34.69
C ARG A 470 10.36 43.66 -33.68
N LYS A 471 9.92 42.46 -34.07
CA LYS A 471 9.28 41.51 -33.14
C LYS A 471 10.21 41.00 -32.04
N LYS A 472 11.51 40.87 -32.33
CA LYS A 472 12.51 40.48 -31.34
C LYS A 472 12.74 41.60 -30.31
N GLN A 473 12.76 42.86 -30.75
CA GLN A 473 12.80 44.02 -29.86
C GLN A 473 11.52 44.15 -29.02
N GLU A 474 10.34 44.03 -29.62
CA GLU A 474 9.04 44.02 -28.92
C GLU A 474 8.99 42.90 -27.85
N GLY A 475 9.50 41.71 -28.16
CA GLY A 475 9.58 40.59 -27.20
C GLY A 475 10.57 40.82 -26.05
N ILE A 476 11.72 41.47 -26.33
CA ILE A 476 12.69 41.87 -25.30
C ILE A 476 12.08 42.95 -24.38
N GLU A 477 11.34 43.90 -24.95
CA GLU A 477 10.67 44.95 -24.18
C GLU A 477 9.51 44.42 -23.34
N GLN A 478 8.71 43.49 -23.87
CA GLN A 478 7.65 42.82 -23.10
C GLN A 478 8.21 41.99 -21.95
N ALA A 479 9.31 41.26 -22.17
CA ALA A 479 10.00 40.51 -21.12
C ALA A 479 10.61 41.43 -20.04
N LYS A 480 11.12 42.61 -20.43
CA LYS A 480 11.59 43.62 -19.47
C LYS A 480 10.42 44.24 -18.68
N ARG A 481 9.29 44.54 -19.34
CA ARG A 481 8.10 45.12 -18.70
C ARG A 481 7.47 44.17 -17.68
N SER A 482 7.34 42.89 -18.00
CA SER A 482 6.78 41.90 -17.07
C SER A 482 7.64 41.74 -15.82
N PHE A 483 8.97 41.77 -15.94
CA PHE A 483 9.87 41.77 -14.79
C PHE A 483 9.76 43.06 -13.94
N VAL A 484 9.60 44.22 -14.57
CA VAL A 484 9.42 45.51 -13.87
C VAL A 484 8.07 45.59 -13.15
N GLU A 485 7.01 45.04 -13.75
CA GLU A 485 5.67 44.96 -13.15
C GLU A 485 5.66 44.00 -11.95
N GLN A 486 6.29 42.83 -12.06
CA GLN A 486 6.45 41.89 -10.93
C GLN A 486 7.20 42.53 -9.75
N HIS A 487 8.27 43.29 -10.01
CA HIS A 487 8.99 44.01 -8.96
C HIS A 487 8.19 45.20 -8.36
N LYS A 488 7.29 45.83 -9.13
CA LYS A 488 6.39 46.87 -8.61
C LYS A 488 5.30 46.29 -7.73
N ASP A 489 4.70 45.15 -8.11
CA ASP A 489 3.66 44.47 -7.32
C ASP A 489 4.19 43.96 -5.97
N ASP A 490 5.43 43.43 -5.94
CA ASP A 490 6.11 43.07 -4.69
C ASP A 490 6.37 44.29 -3.78
N GLY A 491 6.66 45.44 -4.37
CA GLY A 491 6.81 46.71 -3.65
C GLY A 491 5.49 47.26 -3.09
N VAL A 492 4.38 47.06 -3.81
CA VAL A 492 3.03 47.44 -3.39
C VAL A 492 2.51 46.52 -2.28
N LEU A 493 2.80 45.22 -2.33
CA LEU A 493 2.48 44.25 -1.27
C LEU A 493 3.22 44.57 0.04
N LYS A 494 4.51 44.93 -0.04
CA LYS A 494 5.30 45.39 1.13
C LYS A 494 4.80 46.74 1.69
N LYS A 495 4.36 47.67 0.83
CA LYS A 495 3.74 48.94 1.27
C LYS A 495 2.35 48.74 1.89
N LYS A 496 1.56 47.78 1.41
CA LYS A 496 0.28 47.40 2.02
C LYS A 496 0.48 46.73 3.39
N GLN A 497 1.47 45.85 3.54
CA GLN A 497 1.81 45.25 4.84
C GLN A 497 2.30 46.30 5.85
N LYS A 498 3.12 47.28 5.43
CA LYS A 498 3.50 48.41 6.30
C LYS A 498 2.32 49.31 6.68
N ARG A 499 1.45 49.65 5.72
CA ARG A 499 0.25 50.46 6.00
C ARG A 499 -0.79 49.79 6.90
N ILE A 500 -0.85 48.46 6.95
CA ILE A 500 -1.74 47.74 7.87
C ILE A 500 -1.18 47.75 9.31
N MET A 501 0.14 47.87 9.49
CA MET A 501 0.76 48.04 10.81
C MET A 501 0.66 49.49 11.33
N ASP A 502 0.77 50.47 10.45
CA ASP A 502 0.74 51.91 10.81
C ASP A 502 -0.68 52.49 10.99
N ALA A 503 -1.74 51.67 10.88
CA ALA A 503 -3.14 52.11 10.95
C ALA A 503 -3.65 52.42 12.38
N SER A 504 -2.77 52.42 13.39
CA SER A 504 -3.14 52.71 14.78
C SER A 504 -2.88 54.16 15.23
N ASP A 505 -2.29 55.02 14.38
CA ASP A 505 -2.02 56.42 14.72
C ASP A 505 -2.47 57.40 13.60
N LEU A 506 -3.78 57.62 13.49
CA LEU A 506 -4.32 58.75 12.72
C LEU A 506 -4.71 59.90 13.68
N PRO A 507 -4.27 61.15 13.43
CA PRO A 507 -4.66 62.29 14.25
C PRO A 507 -6.16 62.59 14.12
N VAL A 508 -6.79 62.94 15.25
CA VAL A 508 -8.24 63.08 15.46
C VAL A 508 -8.96 63.94 14.41
N ALA A 509 -8.26 64.89 13.79
CA ALA A 509 -8.80 65.77 12.75
C ALA A 509 -9.24 65.05 11.45
N LEU A 510 -8.75 63.84 11.17
CA LEU A 510 -9.04 63.12 9.92
C LEU A 510 -10.10 62.01 10.06
N LEU A 511 -10.61 61.77 11.27
CA LEU A 511 -11.69 60.82 11.53
C LEU A 511 -13.03 61.12 10.81
N PRO A 512 -13.42 62.38 10.52
CA PRO A 512 -14.69 62.66 9.82
C PRO A 512 -14.70 62.29 8.33
N PHE A 513 -13.54 62.07 7.71
CA PHE A 513 -13.41 61.82 6.27
C PHE A 513 -13.31 60.33 5.90
N VAL A 514 -13.29 59.43 6.89
CA VAL A 514 -13.44 58.00 6.66
C VAL A 514 -14.92 57.72 6.41
N SER A 515 -15.37 57.96 5.17
CA SER A 515 -16.75 57.74 4.79
C SER A 515 -17.12 56.26 4.96
N ARG A 516 -18.17 56.03 5.74
CA ARG A 516 -18.97 54.80 5.80
C ARG A 516 -19.23 54.28 4.39
N LYS A 517 -18.85 53.02 4.11
CA LYS A 517 -19.60 52.19 3.16
C LYS A 517 -20.42 51.20 3.97
N THR A 518 -21.70 51.49 4.00
CA THR A 518 -22.82 50.65 4.41
C THR A 518 -22.98 49.46 3.48
N THR A 519 -23.37 48.32 4.09
CA THR A 519 -23.92 47.06 3.56
C THR A 519 -23.10 46.30 2.52
#